data_AF-A0A356TJC8-F1
#
_entry.id   AF-A0A356TJC8-F1
#
_cell.length_a   1.000
_cell.length_b   1.000
_cell.length_c   1.000
_cell.angle_alpha   90.00
_cell.angle_beta   90.00
_cell.angle_gamma   90.00
#
_symmetry.space_group_name_H-M   'P 1'
#
loop_
_entity.id
_entity.type
_entity.pdbx_description
1 polymer ?
#
loop_
_entity_poly.entity_id
_entity_poly.type
_entity_poly.pdbx_seq_one_letter_code
_entity_poly.pdbx_strand_id
1 'polypeptide(L)'
;MLYDRQPGGGALEVWIDGRLVETLDTASDPPEAGRAVYDVSDATHRLEVRAVGDGPVTVYGAVMERAAPGVLVENLGLVGSKARHQLLWDAALWRALFVTRRPDLVALAYGNNETTDTHLSIAEHEAHLRAVMTRITEAAPEASCLLIGPTDRPRVTEDGELAAREVVGGLTAMQRRVAEAFGCAFFDTLAFQGGLGGGIAWLAHDPPYMRSDRQHLSREGYLRWGEVLTRALLDGYEP
;
A
#
# COMPACT_ATOMS: atom_id res chain seq x y z
N MET A 1 7.11 -17.32 2.18
CA MET A 1 5.86 -17.42 1.40
C MET A 1 4.67 -17.33 2.33
N LEU A 2 3.61 -16.64 1.91
CA LEU A 2 2.34 -16.48 2.63
C LEU A 2 1.21 -17.06 1.77
N TYR A 3 0.33 -17.85 2.38
CA TYR A 3 -0.74 -18.58 1.69
C TYR A 3 -1.94 -18.77 2.61
N ASP A 4 -3.07 -19.16 2.03
CA ASP A 4 -4.28 -19.50 2.79
C ASP A 4 -4.26 -20.96 3.18
N ARG A 5 -4.68 -21.29 4.40
CA ARG A 5 -5.04 -22.65 4.79
C ARG A 5 -6.54 -22.69 5.02
N GLN A 6 -7.23 -23.58 4.32
CA GLN A 6 -8.68 -23.51 4.16
C GLN A 6 -9.33 -24.90 4.09
N PRO A 7 -10.64 -25.01 4.38
CA PRO A 7 -11.35 -26.28 4.28
C PRO A 7 -11.29 -26.83 2.85
N GLY A 8 -10.88 -28.09 2.72
CA GLY A 8 -10.68 -28.73 1.42
C GLY A 8 -9.52 -28.15 0.60
N GLY A 9 -8.58 -27.44 1.24
CA GLY A 9 -7.37 -26.94 0.59
C GLY A 9 -6.55 -28.06 -0.07
N GLY A 10 -6.00 -27.77 -1.24
CA GLY A 10 -5.10 -28.69 -1.96
C GLY A 10 -3.65 -28.59 -1.48
N ALA A 11 -2.75 -29.18 -2.24
CA ALA A 11 -1.31 -29.13 -1.97
C ALA A 11 -0.57 -28.13 -2.89
N LEU A 12 0.46 -27.50 -2.34
CA LEU A 12 1.42 -26.64 -3.05
C LEU A 12 2.81 -27.28 -3.04
N GLU A 13 3.40 -27.48 -4.21
CA GLU A 13 4.82 -27.79 -4.31
C GLU A 13 5.65 -26.50 -4.34
N VAL A 14 6.66 -26.45 -3.49
CA VAL A 14 7.64 -25.36 -3.45
C VAL A 14 8.97 -25.86 -3.99
N TRP A 15 9.44 -25.18 -5.04
CA TRP A 15 10.69 -25.48 -5.71
C TRP A 15 11.64 -24.29 -5.58
N ILE A 16 12.89 -24.58 -5.21
CA ILE A 16 13.97 -23.58 -5.15
C ILE A 16 15.11 -24.09 -6.03
N ASP A 17 15.50 -23.27 -7.01
CA ASP A 17 16.56 -23.57 -7.98
C ASP A 17 16.36 -24.90 -8.71
N GLY A 18 15.09 -25.20 -9.05
CA GLY A 18 14.71 -26.42 -9.77
C GLY A 18 14.64 -27.68 -8.90
N ARG A 19 14.88 -27.57 -7.58
CA ARG A 19 14.73 -28.68 -6.63
C ARG A 19 13.43 -28.53 -5.85
N LEU A 20 12.64 -29.61 -5.77
CA LEU A 20 11.49 -29.68 -4.87
C LEU A 20 11.99 -29.64 -3.43
N VAL A 21 11.62 -28.59 -2.70
CA VAL A 21 12.01 -28.39 -1.31
C VAL A 21 10.93 -28.90 -0.36
N GLU A 22 9.66 -28.69 -0.69
CA GLU A 22 8.53 -29.06 0.17
C GLU A 22 7.24 -29.21 -0.63
N THR A 23 6.37 -30.12 -0.19
CA THR A 23 4.96 -30.17 -0.59
C THR A 23 4.11 -29.78 0.61
N LEU A 24 3.53 -28.58 0.56
CA LEU A 24 2.72 -28.00 1.62
C LEU A 24 1.26 -28.44 1.46
N ASP A 25 0.69 -29.01 2.52
CA ASP A 25 -0.76 -29.21 2.63
C ASP A 25 -1.41 -27.89 3.09
N THR A 26 -2.40 -27.40 2.33
CA THR A 26 -3.14 -26.18 2.66
C THR A 26 -4.54 -26.47 3.23
N ALA A 27 -4.86 -27.71 3.59
CA ALA A 27 -6.08 -28.02 4.30
C ALA A 27 -6.05 -27.49 5.75
N SER A 28 -7.12 -26.83 6.17
CA SER A 28 -7.38 -26.45 7.57
C SER A 28 -8.85 -26.16 7.80
N ASP A 29 -9.39 -26.55 8.95
CA ASP A 29 -10.71 -26.14 9.43
C ASP A 29 -10.63 -25.90 10.94
N PRO A 30 -10.72 -24.64 11.42
CA PRO A 30 -11.08 -23.42 10.68
C PRO A 30 -9.99 -22.91 9.71
N PRO A 31 -10.32 -21.98 8.78
CA PRO A 31 -9.33 -21.31 7.94
C PRO A 31 -8.29 -20.54 8.77
N GLU A 32 -7.04 -20.50 8.30
CA GLU A 32 -5.95 -19.80 8.98
C GLU A 32 -4.85 -19.32 8.01
N ALA A 33 -4.01 -18.38 8.48
CA ALA A 33 -2.88 -17.90 7.73
C ALA A 33 -1.76 -18.95 7.65
N GLY A 34 -1.39 -19.34 6.42
CA GLY A 34 -0.22 -20.18 6.14
C GLY A 34 1.05 -19.37 5.95
N ARG A 35 2.16 -19.83 6.55
CA ARG A 35 3.50 -19.25 6.35
C ARG A 35 4.53 -20.36 6.22
N ALA A 36 5.32 -20.29 5.14
CA ALA A 36 6.49 -21.14 4.94
C ALA A 36 7.74 -20.28 4.76
N VAL A 37 8.83 -20.64 5.43
CA VAL A 37 10.11 -19.89 5.44
C VAL A 37 11.21 -20.85 5.00
N TYR A 38 12.04 -20.37 4.07
CA TYR A 38 13.14 -21.14 3.51
C TYR A 38 14.41 -20.31 3.58
N ASP A 39 15.42 -20.81 4.29
CA ASP A 39 16.74 -20.22 4.30
C ASP A 39 17.52 -20.69 3.07
N VAL A 40 18.11 -19.73 2.37
CA VAL A 40 18.96 -19.95 1.20
C VAL A 40 20.27 -19.18 1.37
N SER A 41 21.30 -19.55 0.62
CA SER A 41 22.53 -18.76 0.57
C SER A 41 22.27 -17.32 0.12
N ASP A 42 23.13 -16.37 0.47
CA ASP A 42 23.02 -15.00 -0.07
C ASP A 42 23.47 -14.96 -1.54
N ALA A 43 22.56 -15.34 -2.44
CA ALA A 43 22.74 -15.39 -3.88
C ALA A 43 21.42 -15.15 -4.63
N THR A 44 21.47 -15.12 -5.96
CA THR A 44 20.25 -15.13 -6.77
C THR A 44 19.63 -16.52 -6.75
N HIS A 45 18.34 -16.58 -6.43
CA HIS A 45 17.56 -17.82 -6.37
C HIS A 45 16.29 -17.70 -7.21
N ARG A 46 15.80 -18.85 -7.70
CA ARG A 46 14.49 -18.97 -8.36
C ARG A 46 13.52 -19.73 -7.46
N LEU A 47 12.48 -19.04 -7.01
CA LEU A 47 11.32 -19.65 -6.34
C LEU A 47 10.25 -19.99 -7.38
N GLU A 48 9.80 -21.24 -7.40
CA GLU A 48 8.59 -21.66 -8.13
C GLU A 48 7.61 -22.30 -7.15
N VAL A 49 6.34 -21.95 -7.29
CA VAL A 49 5.26 -22.51 -6.48
C VAL A 49 4.24 -23.10 -7.45
N ARG A 50 3.91 -24.38 -7.29
CA ARG A 50 3.03 -25.12 -8.20
C ARG A 50 1.87 -25.73 -7.41
N ALA A 51 0.65 -25.51 -7.86
CA ALA A 51 -0.50 -26.24 -7.35
C ALA A 51 -0.42 -27.70 -7.84
N VAL A 52 -0.62 -28.66 -6.94
CA VAL A 52 -0.69 -30.09 -7.30
C VAL A 52 -1.95 -30.39 -8.12
N GLY A 53 -3.02 -29.64 -7.89
CA GLY A 53 -4.30 -29.77 -8.61
C GLY A 53 -5.30 -30.71 -7.94
N ASP A 54 -5.08 -31.05 -6.68
CA ASP A 54 -5.92 -31.89 -5.83
C ASP A 54 -6.92 -31.10 -4.95
N GLY A 55 -6.86 -29.77 -4.99
CA GLY A 55 -7.80 -28.88 -4.32
C GLY A 55 -7.50 -27.40 -4.60
N PRO A 56 -8.38 -26.47 -4.17
CA PRO A 56 -8.13 -25.04 -4.24
C PRO A 56 -6.95 -24.65 -3.34
N VAL A 57 -6.12 -23.74 -3.85
CA VAL A 57 -4.97 -23.16 -3.14
C VAL A 57 -4.93 -21.67 -3.41
N THR A 58 -4.57 -20.87 -2.40
CA THR A 58 -4.42 -19.41 -2.51
C THR A 58 -3.05 -19.01 -1.98
N VAL A 59 -2.24 -18.36 -2.81
CA VAL A 59 -0.93 -17.81 -2.42
C VAL A 59 -1.02 -16.29 -2.42
N TYR A 60 -0.74 -15.66 -1.28
CA TYR A 60 -0.77 -14.20 -1.16
C TYR A 60 0.52 -13.54 -1.66
N GLY A 61 1.65 -14.24 -1.54
CA GLY A 61 2.92 -13.77 -2.06
C GLY A 61 4.13 -14.42 -1.41
N ALA A 62 5.30 -13.93 -1.79
CA ALA A 62 6.57 -14.29 -1.19
C ALA A 62 7.33 -13.02 -0.81
N VAL A 63 8.05 -13.09 0.31
CA VAL A 63 8.96 -12.05 0.76
C VAL A 63 10.36 -12.63 0.71
N MET A 64 11.30 -11.87 0.18
CA MET A 64 12.71 -12.23 0.08
C MET A 64 13.51 -11.23 0.92
N GLU A 65 14.24 -11.74 1.89
CA GLU A 65 15.00 -10.96 2.86
C GLU A 65 16.45 -11.46 2.90
N ARG A 66 17.38 -10.57 3.22
CA ARG A 66 18.76 -10.95 3.55
C ARG A 66 18.94 -10.93 5.06
N ALA A 67 19.73 -11.85 5.59
CA ALA A 67 20.16 -11.83 6.99
C ALA A 67 21.28 -10.80 7.22
N ALA A 68 21.08 -9.58 6.74
CA ALA A 68 22.00 -8.45 6.85
C ALA A 68 21.21 -7.17 7.18
N PRO A 69 21.80 -6.20 7.90
CA PRO A 69 21.16 -4.92 8.14
C PRO A 69 20.78 -4.22 6.83
N GLY A 70 19.60 -3.60 6.81
CA GLY A 70 19.11 -2.89 5.64
C GLY A 70 17.66 -2.45 5.82
N VAL A 71 17.09 -1.91 4.74
CA VAL A 71 15.69 -1.46 4.68
C VAL A 71 14.93 -2.36 3.71
N LEU A 72 13.80 -2.90 4.16
CA LEU A 72 12.82 -3.58 3.31
C LEU A 72 11.65 -2.63 3.05
N VAL A 73 11.32 -2.42 1.78
CA VAL A 73 10.14 -1.65 1.38
C VAL A 73 9.13 -2.60 0.73
N GLU A 74 8.05 -2.90 1.44
CA GLU A 74 6.95 -3.72 0.93
C GLU A 74 5.84 -2.82 0.36
N ASN A 75 5.53 -2.98 -0.93
CA ASN A 75 4.45 -2.25 -1.58
C ASN A 75 3.20 -3.12 -1.72
N LEU A 76 2.17 -2.83 -0.92
CA LEU A 76 0.87 -3.51 -0.95
C LEU A 76 -0.18 -2.69 -1.73
N GLY A 77 0.21 -2.20 -2.91
CA GLY A 77 -0.62 -1.36 -3.76
C GLY A 77 -1.72 -2.13 -4.50
N LEU A 78 -2.96 -1.66 -4.39
CA LEU A 78 -4.12 -2.17 -5.13
C LEU A 78 -4.69 -1.07 -6.01
N VAL A 79 -4.63 -1.25 -7.34
CA VAL A 79 -5.16 -0.29 -8.32
C VAL A 79 -6.65 -0.06 -8.08
N GLY A 80 -7.07 1.22 -8.06
CA GLY A 80 -8.47 1.60 -7.80
C GLY A 80 -8.92 1.46 -6.35
N SER A 81 -8.04 1.04 -5.44
CA SER A 81 -8.40 0.86 -4.02
C SER A 81 -8.51 2.19 -3.28
N LYS A 82 -9.30 2.15 -2.21
CA LYS A 82 -9.57 3.24 -1.26
C LYS A 82 -9.19 2.73 0.13
N ALA A 83 -8.85 3.62 1.06
CA ALA A 83 -8.47 3.21 2.41
C ALA A 83 -9.55 2.31 3.04
N ARG A 84 -10.83 2.68 2.87
CA ARG A 84 -11.97 1.92 3.40
C ARG A 84 -12.09 0.48 2.89
N HIS A 85 -11.51 0.13 1.74
CA HIS A 85 -11.56 -1.25 1.23
C HIS A 85 -10.78 -2.22 2.13
N GLN A 86 -9.82 -1.73 2.93
CA GLN A 86 -9.14 -2.58 3.92
C GLN A 86 -10.09 -3.12 4.99
N LEU A 87 -11.20 -2.41 5.25
CA LEU A 87 -12.23 -2.85 6.19
C LEU A 87 -13.06 -4.03 5.66
N LEU A 88 -12.97 -4.34 4.36
CA LEU A 88 -13.63 -5.50 3.75
C LEU A 88 -12.77 -6.77 3.84
N TRP A 89 -11.49 -6.65 4.19
CA TRP A 89 -10.62 -7.80 4.37
C TRP A 89 -10.98 -8.54 5.64
N ASP A 90 -10.90 -9.88 5.58
CA ASP A 90 -10.98 -10.72 6.78
C ASP A 90 -9.98 -10.22 7.83
N ALA A 91 -10.51 -9.81 8.99
CA ALA A 91 -9.74 -9.12 9.99
C ALA A 91 -8.72 -10.04 10.68
N ALA A 92 -9.10 -11.31 10.90
CA ALA A 92 -8.26 -12.28 11.59
C ALA A 92 -7.10 -12.70 10.70
N LEU A 93 -7.39 -13.08 9.45
CA LEU A 93 -6.40 -13.47 8.45
C LEU A 93 -5.44 -12.33 8.14
N TRP A 94 -5.95 -11.14 7.86
CA TRP A 94 -5.10 -9.97 7.62
C TRP A 94 -4.18 -9.68 8.80
N ARG A 95 -4.71 -9.70 10.03
CA ARG A 95 -3.90 -9.44 11.23
C ARG A 95 -2.81 -10.50 11.36
N ALA A 96 -3.17 -11.77 11.23
CA ALA A 96 -2.23 -12.89 11.31
C ALA A 96 -1.09 -12.75 10.29
N LEU A 97 -1.38 -12.34 9.05
CA LEU A 97 -0.35 -12.09 8.04
C LEU A 97 0.46 -10.83 8.35
N PHE A 98 -0.19 -9.73 8.68
CA PHE A 98 0.43 -8.42 8.90
C PHE A 98 1.41 -8.43 10.08
N VAL A 99 1.03 -9.00 11.23
CA VAL A 99 1.90 -9.01 12.42
C VAL A 99 3.17 -9.84 12.22
N THR A 100 3.15 -10.84 11.33
CA THR A 100 4.35 -11.64 11.02
C THR A 100 5.42 -10.83 10.29
N ARG A 101 5.04 -9.70 9.71
CA ARG A 101 5.97 -8.78 9.02
C ARG A 101 6.70 -7.86 9.99
N ARG A 102 6.13 -7.60 11.17
CA ARG A 102 6.70 -6.70 12.20
C ARG A 102 7.22 -5.37 11.60
N PRO A 103 6.34 -4.57 10.97
CA PRO A 103 6.77 -3.34 10.32
C PRO A 103 7.28 -2.31 11.34
N ASP A 104 8.39 -1.63 11.04
CA ASP A 104 8.86 -0.46 11.81
C ASP A 104 8.14 0.83 11.39
N LEU A 105 7.62 0.88 10.17
CA LEU A 105 6.84 1.99 9.61
C LEU A 105 5.69 1.46 8.74
N VAL A 106 4.48 1.97 8.99
CA VAL A 106 3.31 1.75 8.11
C VAL A 106 2.94 3.05 7.40
N ALA A 107 3.06 3.06 6.08
CA ALA A 107 2.69 4.19 5.24
C ALA A 107 1.39 3.92 4.46
N LEU A 108 0.41 4.81 4.56
CA LEU A 108 -0.84 4.74 3.78
C LEU A 108 -0.91 5.88 2.76
N ALA A 109 -0.86 5.54 1.48
CA ALA A 109 -1.02 6.47 0.36
C ALA A 109 -2.38 6.26 -0.32
N TYR A 110 -3.40 7.00 0.14
CA TYR A 110 -4.77 6.95 -0.37
C TYR A 110 -5.36 8.36 -0.48
N GLY A 111 -6.63 8.48 -0.85
CA GLY A 111 -7.37 9.75 -0.99
C GLY A 111 -7.70 10.05 -2.45
N ASN A 112 -6.92 9.49 -3.37
CA ASN A 112 -7.00 9.78 -4.78
C ASN A 112 -8.24 9.16 -5.43
N ASN A 113 -8.61 7.93 -5.08
CA ASN A 113 -9.83 7.27 -5.56
C ASN A 113 -11.06 7.70 -4.75
N GLU A 114 -10.86 8.17 -3.51
CA GLU A 114 -11.88 8.77 -2.66
C GLU A 114 -12.46 10.05 -3.28
N THR A 115 -11.70 10.75 -4.13
CA THR A 115 -12.21 11.94 -4.85
C THR A 115 -13.41 11.66 -5.77
N THR A 116 -13.70 10.39 -6.09
CA THR A 116 -14.86 10.00 -6.90
C THR A 116 -16.04 9.50 -6.06
N ASP A 117 -15.90 9.41 -4.73
CA ASP A 117 -17.00 9.01 -3.83
C ASP A 117 -17.91 10.20 -3.53
N THR A 118 -18.56 10.75 -4.56
CA THR A 118 -19.43 11.94 -4.43
C THR A 118 -20.67 11.73 -3.55
N HIS A 119 -20.95 10.49 -3.17
CA HIS A 119 -22.04 10.12 -2.26
C HIS A 119 -21.61 10.16 -0.78
N LEU A 120 -20.32 10.28 -0.48
CA LEU A 120 -19.78 10.35 0.88
C LEU A 120 -19.38 11.78 1.22
N SER A 121 -19.71 12.18 2.44
CA SER A 121 -19.18 13.38 3.07
C SER A 121 -17.73 13.20 3.51
N ILE A 122 -17.03 14.31 3.73
CA ILE A 122 -15.69 14.29 4.32
C ILE A 122 -15.69 13.61 5.70
N ALA A 123 -16.78 13.77 6.48
CA ALA A 123 -16.91 13.13 7.78
C ALA A 123 -17.02 11.59 7.68
N GLU A 124 -17.73 11.06 6.67
CA GLU A 124 -17.78 9.62 6.42
C GLU A 124 -16.42 9.08 5.94
N HIS A 125 -15.70 9.83 5.11
CA HIS A 125 -14.31 9.48 4.76
C HIS A 125 -13.40 9.48 6.00
N GLU A 126 -13.56 10.46 6.89
CA GLU A 126 -12.82 10.52 8.14
C GLU A 126 -13.10 9.31 9.02
N ALA A 127 -14.37 8.94 9.22
CA ALA A 127 -14.76 7.77 10.00
C ALA A 127 -14.13 6.47 9.45
N HIS A 128 -14.17 6.28 8.13
CA HIS A 128 -13.54 5.12 7.51
C HIS A 128 -12.03 5.10 7.70
N LEU A 129 -11.35 6.23 7.48
CA LEU A 129 -9.90 6.30 7.65
C LEU A 129 -9.50 6.06 9.11
N ARG A 130 -10.23 6.62 10.07
CA ARG A 130 -10.01 6.35 11.50
C ARG A 130 -10.14 4.86 11.82
N ALA A 131 -11.16 4.18 11.31
CA ALA A 131 -11.31 2.74 11.52
C ALA A 131 -10.14 1.92 10.95
N VAL A 132 -9.63 2.29 9.78
CA VAL A 132 -8.43 1.66 9.18
C VAL A 132 -7.20 1.91 10.05
N MET A 133 -7.00 3.16 10.50
CA MET A 133 -5.88 3.53 11.36
C MET A 133 -5.92 2.83 12.72
N THR A 134 -7.10 2.69 13.34
CA THR A 134 -7.27 1.90 14.56
C THR A 134 -6.83 0.46 14.34
N ARG A 135 -7.32 -0.19 13.28
CA ARG A 135 -6.96 -1.58 12.96
C ARG A 135 -5.45 -1.76 12.75
N ILE A 136 -4.78 -0.81 12.12
CA ILE A 136 -3.32 -0.83 11.88
C ILE A 136 -2.55 -0.63 13.18
N THR A 137 -2.88 0.41 13.94
CA THR A 137 -2.17 0.75 15.20
C THR A 137 -2.35 -0.33 16.27
N GLU A 138 -3.50 -0.99 16.33
CA GLU A 138 -3.70 -2.15 17.21
C GLU A 138 -2.91 -3.40 16.77
N ALA A 139 -2.59 -3.52 15.48
CA ALA A 139 -1.84 -4.65 14.93
C ALA A 139 -0.33 -4.45 15.01
N ALA A 140 0.15 -3.21 14.91
CA ALA A 140 1.56 -2.86 15.06
C ALA A 140 1.71 -1.61 15.94
N PRO A 141 1.51 -1.74 17.27
CA PRO A 141 1.55 -0.59 18.18
C PRO A 141 2.94 0.03 18.34
N GLU A 142 4.00 -0.70 17.99
CA GLU A 142 5.38 -0.22 18.03
C GLU A 142 5.82 0.43 16.71
N ALA A 143 5.03 0.27 15.64
CA ALA A 143 5.36 0.84 14.34
C ALA A 143 5.12 2.35 14.34
N SER A 144 6.04 3.09 13.71
CA SER A 144 5.74 4.44 13.26
C SER A 144 4.64 4.41 12.19
N CYS A 145 3.90 5.50 12.05
CA CYS A 145 2.87 5.62 11.03
C CYS A 145 3.00 6.90 10.21
N LEU A 146 2.71 6.78 8.91
CA LEU A 146 2.74 7.87 7.94
C LEU A 146 1.47 7.84 7.09
N LEU A 147 0.74 8.94 7.07
CA LEU A 147 -0.30 9.18 6.06
C LEU A 147 0.28 10.02 4.92
N ILE A 148 0.08 9.57 3.69
CA ILE A 148 0.50 10.30 2.50
C ILE A 148 -0.73 10.80 1.77
N GLY A 149 -0.84 12.13 1.67
CA GLY A 149 -1.95 12.83 1.04
C GLY A 149 -2.10 12.50 -0.45
N PRO A 150 -3.32 12.67 -1.02
CA PRO A 150 -3.56 12.46 -2.43
C PRO A 150 -2.76 13.43 -3.29
N THR A 151 -2.48 13.02 -4.52
CA THR A 151 -2.03 13.93 -5.56
C THR A 151 -3.16 14.87 -6.01
N ASP A 152 -2.83 16.09 -6.42
CA ASP A 152 -3.73 16.96 -7.18
C ASP A 152 -4.02 16.33 -8.55
N ARG A 153 -5.30 16.19 -8.90
CA ARG A 153 -5.77 15.50 -10.11
C ARG A 153 -6.70 16.43 -10.89
N PRO A 154 -6.15 17.18 -11.86
CA PRO A 154 -6.93 18.13 -12.64
C PRO A 154 -8.14 17.45 -13.30
N ARG A 155 -9.28 18.12 -13.25
CA ARG A 155 -10.48 17.72 -14.00
C ARG A 155 -10.60 18.55 -15.27
N VAL A 156 -11.38 18.05 -16.22
CA VAL A 156 -11.81 18.83 -17.38
C VAL A 156 -13.18 19.42 -17.07
N THR A 157 -13.36 20.72 -17.32
CA THR A 157 -14.66 21.39 -17.22
C THR A 157 -15.54 21.04 -18.42
N GLU A 158 -16.81 21.45 -18.38
CA GLU A 158 -17.72 21.29 -19.53
C GLU A 158 -17.20 22.03 -20.77
N ASP A 159 -16.48 23.14 -20.58
CA ASP A 159 -15.88 23.94 -21.64
C ASP A 159 -14.55 23.38 -22.17
N GLY A 160 -14.08 22.24 -21.64
CA GLY A 160 -12.82 21.59 -22.07
C GLY A 160 -11.56 22.09 -21.36
N GLU A 161 -11.70 22.99 -20.40
CA GLU A 161 -10.57 23.59 -19.67
C GLU A 161 -10.10 22.70 -18.51
N LEU A 162 -8.80 22.79 -18.19
CA LEU A 162 -8.26 22.14 -16.99
C LEU A 162 -8.59 22.96 -15.74
N ALA A 163 -9.14 22.29 -14.72
CA ALA A 163 -9.49 22.92 -13.46
C ALA A 163 -9.09 22.06 -12.26
N ALA A 164 -8.94 22.71 -11.11
CA ALA A 164 -8.74 22.05 -9.84
C ALA A 164 -9.93 21.14 -9.47
N ARG A 165 -9.64 20.12 -8.67
CA ARG A 165 -10.64 19.21 -8.10
C ARG A 165 -10.76 19.50 -6.62
N GLU A 166 -11.67 20.41 -6.25
CA GLU A 166 -11.83 20.95 -4.88
C GLU A 166 -11.89 19.90 -3.78
N VAL A 167 -12.53 18.74 -4.02
CA VAL A 167 -12.62 17.65 -3.03
C VAL A 167 -11.24 17.13 -2.57
N VAL A 168 -10.19 17.27 -3.39
CA VAL A 168 -8.81 16.90 -3.02
C VAL A 168 -8.35 17.70 -1.80
N GLY A 169 -8.67 19.00 -1.73
CA GLY A 169 -8.30 19.85 -0.61
C GLY A 169 -8.99 19.41 0.69
N GLY A 170 -10.30 19.13 0.61
CA GLY A 170 -11.08 18.63 1.75
C GLY A 170 -10.56 17.29 2.28
N LEU A 171 -10.24 16.35 1.39
CA LEU A 171 -9.68 15.05 1.76
C LEU A 171 -8.26 15.16 2.34
N THR A 172 -7.41 16.01 1.77
CA THR A 172 -6.06 16.28 2.27
C THR A 172 -6.09 16.85 3.69
N ALA A 173 -6.95 17.87 3.91
CA ALA A 173 -7.12 18.46 5.24
C ALA A 173 -7.66 17.46 6.26
N MET A 174 -8.59 16.58 5.84
CA MET A 174 -9.09 15.50 6.69
C MET A 174 -8.00 14.49 7.06
N GLN A 175 -7.23 14.01 6.08
CA GLN A 175 -6.15 13.05 6.32
C GLN A 175 -5.08 13.64 7.25
N ARG A 176 -4.75 14.92 7.12
CA ARG A 176 -3.87 15.63 8.04
C ARG A 176 -4.39 15.61 9.49
N ARG A 177 -5.67 15.91 9.71
CA ARG A 177 -6.30 15.85 11.04
C ARG A 177 -6.30 14.42 11.62
N VAL A 178 -6.53 13.42 10.78
CA VAL A 178 -6.48 12.01 11.20
C VAL A 178 -5.06 11.60 11.56
N ALA A 179 -4.05 12.01 10.79
CA ALA A 179 -2.65 11.77 11.12
C ALA A 179 -2.31 12.34 12.50
N GLU A 180 -2.64 13.62 12.73
CA GLU A 180 -2.41 14.29 14.01
C GLU A 180 -3.12 13.58 15.18
N ALA A 181 -4.39 13.19 15.00
CA ALA A 181 -5.15 12.52 16.04
C ALA A 181 -4.60 11.12 16.41
N PHE A 182 -3.87 10.47 15.51
CA PHE A 182 -3.21 9.18 15.75
C PHE A 182 -1.72 9.31 16.08
N GLY A 183 -1.17 10.53 16.15
CA GLY A 183 0.26 10.75 16.34
C GLY A 183 1.12 10.32 15.14
N CYS A 184 0.52 10.24 13.95
CA CYS A 184 1.22 9.87 12.72
C CYS A 184 1.79 11.08 12.00
N ALA A 185 2.88 10.86 11.26
CA ALA A 185 3.38 11.83 10.30
C ALA A 185 2.39 11.99 9.14
N PHE A 186 2.40 13.18 8.50
CA PHE A 186 1.62 13.45 7.30
C PHE A 186 2.52 14.04 6.20
N PHE A 187 2.61 13.35 5.07
CA PHE A 187 3.25 13.89 3.87
C PHE A 187 2.19 14.53 2.96
N ASP A 188 2.24 15.86 2.86
CA ASP A 188 1.29 16.63 2.05
C ASP A 188 1.71 16.67 0.58
N THR A 189 1.34 15.63 -0.16
CA THR A 189 1.59 15.55 -1.61
C THR A 189 0.93 16.72 -2.35
N LEU A 190 -0.25 17.18 -1.93
CA LEU A 190 -0.95 18.30 -2.56
C LEU A 190 -0.13 19.59 -2.45
N ALA A 191 0.36 19.91 -1.24
CA ALA A 191 1.24 21.06 -1.03
C ALA A 191 2.55 20.93 -1.82
N PHE A 192 3.14 19.74 -1.88
CA PHE A 192 4.34 19.49 -2.68
C PHE A 192 4.11 19.75 -4.18
N GLN A 193 2.92 19.46 -4.69
CA GLN A 193 2.58 19.73 -6.08
C GLN A 193 2.27 21.21 -6.38
N GLY A 194 2.31 22.08 -5.36
CA GLY A 194 1.98 23.51 -5.50
C GLY A 194 0.57 23.88 -5.04
N GLY A 195 -0.13 22.97 -4.36
CA GLY A 195 -1.50 23.16 -3.90
C GLY A 195 -2.55 22.79 -4.95
N LEU A 196 -3.81 23.15 -4.70
CA LEU A 196 -4.92 22.90 -5.61
C LEU A 196 -4.68 23.56 -6.97
N GLY A 197 -4.78 22.78 -8.04
CA GLY A 197 -4.45 23.21 -9.41
C GLY A 197 -2.98 22.99 -9.79
N GLY A 198 -2.10 22.67 -8.84
CA GLY A 198 -0.69 22.37 -9.09
C GLY A 198 -0.46 21.18 -10.03
N GLY A 199 -1.41 20.25 -10.08
CA GLY A 199 -1.43 19.13 -11.02
C GLY A 199 -1.43 19.57 -12.49
N ILE A 200 -1.96 20.77 -12.80
CA ILE A 200 -1.95 21.35 -14.15
C ILE A 200 -0.51 21.70 -14.55
N ALA A 201 0.25 22.32 -13.63
CA ALA A 201 1.66 22.61 -13.85
C ALA A 201 2.49 21.32 -13.98
N TRP A 202 2.16 20.29 -13.21
CA TRP A 202 2.80 18.97 -13.32
C TRP A 202 2.52 18.27 -14.64
N LEU A 203 1.32 18.44 -15.19
CA LEU A 203 0.96 17.94 -16.52
C LEU A 203 1.70 18.70 -17.64
N ALA A 204 1.92 20.00 -17.47
CA ALA A 204 2.59 20.87 -18.43
C ALA A 204 4.14 20.85 -18.35
N HIS A 205 4.72 20.18 -17.35
CA HIS A 205 6.17 20.06 -17.18
C HIS A 205 6.82 19.32 -18.36
N ASP A 206 8.13 19.52 -18.59
CA ASP A 206 8.91 18.82 -19.62
C ASP A 206 10.20 18.19 -19.01
N PRO A 207 10.33 16.85 -18.98
CA PRO A 207 9.30 15.85 -19.31
C PRO A 207 8.12 15.89 -18.33
N PRO A 208 6.88 15.55 -18.72
CA PRO A 208 5.70 15.71 -17.87
C PRO A 208 5.82 14.89 -16.59
N TYR A 209 5.44 15.46 -15.45
CA TYR A 209 5.38 14.76 -14.16
C TYR A 209 4.03 14.06 -13.93
N MET A 210 3.00 14.43 -14.68
CA MET A 210 1.70 13.79 -14.68
C MET A 210 1.40 13.17 -16.05
N ARG A 211 0.73 12.02 -16.06
CA ARG A 211 0.27 11.38 -17.30
C ARG A 211 -0.92 12.13 -17.88
N SER A 212 -1.14 11.97 -19.19
CA SER A 212 -2.29 12.55 -19.91
C SER A 212 -3.65 12.08 -19.42
N ASP A 213 -3.71 10.98 -18.65
CA ASP A 213 -4.93 10.54 -17.97
C ASP A 213 -5.34 11.46 -16.79
N ARG A 214 -4.42 12.31 -16.31
CA ARG A 214 -4.57 13.24 -15.18
C ARG A 214 -4.82 12.57 -13.82
N GLN A 215 -4.65 11.25 -13.75
CA GLN A 215 -4.87 10.44 -12.56
C GLN A 215 -3.55 9.92 -11.99
N HIS A 216 -2.61 9.59 -12.86
CA HIS A 216 -1.35 8.97 -12.49
C HIS A 216 -0.18 9.91 -12.75
N LEU A 217 0.86 9.81 -11.93
CA LEU A 217 2.13 10.46 -12.22
C LEU A 217 2.84 9.72 -13.35
N SER A 218 3.70 10.43 -14.08
CA SER A 218 4.66 9.79 -14.98
C SER A 218 5.76 9.10 -14.17
N ARG A 219 6.67 8.40 -14.85
CA ARG A 219 7.85 7.84 -14.19
C ARG A 219 8.67 8.94 -13.52
N GLU A 220 8.86 10.06 -14.22
CA GLU A 220 9.61 11.22 -13.76
C GLU A 220 8.92 11.87 -12.55
N GLY A 221 7.59 11.95 -12.57
CA GLY A 221 6.81 12.45 -11.44
C GLY A 221 6.91 11.55 -10.20
N TYR A 222 6.81 10.22 -10.37
CA TYR A 222 7.00 9.29 -9.25
C TYR A 222 8.42 9.30 -8.71
N LEU A 223 9.45 9.41 -9.56
CA LEU A 223 10.84 9.55 -9.12
C LEU A 223 11.04 10.82 -8.30
N ARG A 224 10.50 11.96 -8.77
CA ARG A 224 10.58 13.23 -8.07
C ARG A 224 9.83 13.21 -6.73
N TRP A 225 8.65 12.62 -6.71
CA TRP A 225 7.87 12.43 -5.48
C TRP A 225 8.60 11.51 -4.48
N GLY A 226 9.14 10.39 -4.94
CA GLY A 226 9.91 9.46 -4.12
C GLY A 226 11.17 10.10 -3.53
N GLU A 227 11.93 10.86 -4.33
CA GLU A 227 13.11 11.61 -3.87
C GLU A 227 12.78 12.54 -2.70
N VAL A 228 11.70 13.32 -2.82
CA VAL A 228 11.31 14.30 -1.80
C VAL A 228 10.74 13.61 -0.56
N LEU A 229 9.94 12.56 -0.73
CA LEU A 229 9.43 11.77 0.40
C LEU A 229 10.59 11.11 1.16
N THR A 230 11.54 10.47 0.46
CA THR A 230 12.70 9.85 1.09
C THR A 230 13.56 10.88 1.81
N ARG A 231 13.80 12.06 1.23
CA ARG A 231 14.51 13.13 1.93
C ARG A 231 13.80 13.58 3.20
N ALA A 232 12.47 13.73 3.15
CA ALA A 232 11.69 14.10 4.32
C ALA A 232 11.73 13.02 5.42
N LEU A 233 11.74 11.74 5.04
CA LEU A 233 11.86 10.61 5.97
C LEU A 233 13.23 10.51 6.63
N LEU A 234 14.29 10.89 5.90
CA LEU A 234 15.67 10.84 6.38
C LEU A 234 16.14 12.17 6.97
N ASP A 235 15.29 13.20 7.00
CA ASP A 235 15.66 14.49 7.56
C ASP A 235 15.89 14.35 9.07
N GLY A 236 17.07 14.76 9.53
CA GLY A 236 17.51 14.55 10.91
C GLY A 236 17.93 13.12 11.27
N TYR A 237 17.96 12.17 10.31
CA TYR A 237 18.57 10.87 10.53
C TYR A 237 20.10 10.97 10.47
N GLU A 238 20.76 10.75 11.61
CA GLU A 238 22.21 10.58 11.69
C GLU A 238 22.53 9.07 11.65
N PRO A 239 23.34 8.60 10.67
CA PRO A 239 23.66 7.18 10.50
C PRO A 239 24.63 6.61 11.55
#